data_AF-Q9YEW5-F1
#
_entry.id   AF-Q9YEW5-F1
#
_cell.length_a   1.000
_cell.length_b   1.000
_cell.length_c   1.000
_cell.angle_alpha   90.00
_cell.angle_beta   90.00
_cell.angle_gamma   90.00
#
_symmetry.space_group_name_H-M   'P 1'
#
loop_
_entity.id
_entity.type
_entity.pdbx_description
1 polymer ?
#
loop_
_entity_poly.entity_id
_entity_poly.type
_entity_poly.pdbx_seq_one_letter_code
_entity_poly.pdbx_strand_id
1 'polypeptide(L)'
;MARVVSFRWLEGYAVAEATPEGVRLRFSNLTLEFGLREVLVEGVFEGYREYTTPRGERKTIYIDFAFPARGVAEPRGAVYSGRADVPLGGYGLSYTSLEPSSAYITLYPPPGALYDYATVSPDLAAIFTVGRRQVYMMREEGSTVRIILV
;
A
#
# COMPACT_ATOMS: atom_id res chain seq x y z
N MET A 1 -12.26 18.07 3.70
CA MET A 1 -11.26 17.76 4.75
C MET A 1 -10.65 16.41 4.42
N ALA A 2 -9.34 16.36 4.13
CA ALA A 2 -8.64 15.09 3.98
C ALA A 2 -8.70 14.34 5.32
N ARG A 3 -9.16 13.09 5.30
CA ARG A 3 -9.14 12.22 6.48
C ARG A 3 -7.73 11.63 6.59
N VAL A 4 -7.16 11.74 7.79
CA VAL A 4 -5.86 11.18 8.14
C VAL A 4 -6.04 10.29 9.35
N VAL A 5 -5.47 9.09 9.31
CA VAL A 5 -5.44 8.13 10.40
C VAL A 5 -4.05 7.53 10.52
N SER A 6 -3.76 6.92 11.66
CA SER A 6 -2.50 6.24 11.92
C SER A 6 -2.75 4.84 12.45
N PHE A 7 -1.92 3.91 12.01
CA PHE A 7 -1.87 2.56 12.53
C PHE A 7 -0.58 2.39 13.32
N ARG A 8 -0.62 1.74 14.47
CA ARG A 8 0.60 1.30 15.15
C ARG A 8 1.40 0.47 14.14
N TRP A 9 2.69 0.69 14.02
CA TRP A 9 3.51 0.02 13.02
C TRP A 9 4.88 -0.26 13.59
N LEU A 10 5.06 -1.47 14.11
CA LEU A 10 6.26 -1.87 14.83
C LEU A 10 6.61 -0.83 15.90
N GLU A 11 7.80 -0.23 15.82
CA GLU A 11 8.29 0.79 16.77
C GLU A 11 7.73 2.20 16.53
N GLY A 12 6.87 2.41 15.54
CA GLY A 12 6.30 3.73 15.19
C GLY A 12 4.86 3.65 14.70
N TYR A 13 4.56 4.45 13.68
CA TYR A 13 3.23 4.54 13.08
C TYR A 13 3.28 4.53 11.55
N ALA A 14 2.33 3.86 10.92
CA ALA A 14 2.03 4.04 9.50
C ALA A 14 0.93 5.08 9.38
N VAL A 15 1.18 6.19 8.67
CA VAL A 15 0.18 7.26 8.51
C VAL A 15 -0.54 7.07 7.19
N ALA A 16 -1.85 6.91 7.24
CA ALA A 16 -2.70 6.80 6.07
C ALA A 16 -3.50 8.09 5.85
N GLU A 17 -3.45 8.62 4.64
CA GLU A 17 -4.12 9.85 4.23
C GLU A 17 -4.92 9.62 2.95
N ALA A 18 -6.17 10.09 2.93
CA ALA A 18 -6.95 10.15 1.70
C ALA A 18 -6.41 11.29 0.82
N THR A 19 -6.05 10.98 -0.42
CA THR A 19 -5.64 11.95 -1.45
C THR A 19 -6.73 12.09 -2.51
N PRO A 20 -6.65 13.08 -3.42
CA PRO A 20 -7.57 13.16 -4.55
C PRO A 20 -7.51 11.93 -5.46
N GLU A 21 -6.33 11.31 -5.58
CA GLU A 21 -6.08 10.18 -6.48
C GLU A 21 -6.29 8.81 -5.80
N GLY A 22 -6.29 8.75 -4.46
CA GLY A 22 -6.59 7.54 -3.71
C GLY A 22 -6.18 7.57 -2.24
N VAL A 23 -5.33 6.64 -1.82
CA VAL A 23 -4.82 6.56 -0.44
C VAL A 23 -3.31 6.52 -0.41
N ARG A 24 -2.72 7.40 0.39
CA ARG A 24 -1.29 7.46 0.66
C ARG A 24 -0.98 6.84 2.02
N LEU A 25 -0.10 5.86 2.04
CA LEU A 25 0.56 5.32 3.23
C LEU A 25 1.97 5.89 3.33
N ARG A 26 2.25 6.58 4.44
CA ARG A 26 3.54 7.18 4.72
C ARG A 26 4.22 6.47 5.87
N PHE A 27 5.44 6.03 5.59
CA PHE A 27 6.43 5.52 6.51
C PHE A 27 7.59 6.52 6.58
N SER A 28 8.58 6.28 7.45
CA SER A 28 9.73 7.17 7.59
C SER A 28 10.73 7.07 6.43
N ASN A 29 10.78 5.92 5.74
CA ASN A 29 11.71 5.62 4.65
C ASN A 29 11.03 5.30 3.31
N LEU A 30 9.70 5.35 3.28
CA LEU A 30 8.89 4.90 2.15
C LEU A 30 7.54 5.63 2.15
N THR A 31 7.07 6.02 0.98
CA THR A 31 5.69 6.43 0.75
C THR A 31 5.10 5.55 -0.35
N LEU A 32 3.90 5.04 -0.11
CA LEU A 32 3.10 4.31 -1.10
C LEU A 32 1.81 5.08 -1.34
N GLU A 33 1.49 5.39 -2.58
CA GLU A 33 0.20 5.99 -2.93
C GLU A 33 -0.54 5.10 -3.91
N PHE A 34 -1.67 4.57 -3.45
CA PHE A 34 -2.53 3.65 -4.18
C PHE A 34 -3.65 4.44 -4.84
N GLY A 35 -3.59 4.59 -6.15
CA GLY A 35 -4.69 5.07 -6.98
C GLY A 35 -5.48 3.92 -7.58
N LEU A 36 -6.46 4.19 -8.44
CA LEU A 36 -7.33 3.16 -9.03
C LEU A 36 -6.61 2.24 -10.02
N ARG A 37 -5.59 2.76 -10.71
CA ARG A 37 -4.90 2.08 -11.81
C ARG A 37 -3.39 2.08 -11.64
N GLU A 38 -2.89 2.64 -10.56
CA GLU A 38 -1.46 2.79 -10.37
C GLU A 38 -1.11 2.79 -8.88
N VAL A 39 0.13 2.42 -8.61
CA VAL A 39 0.75 2.59 -7.30
C VAL A 39 2.04 3.37 -7.49
N LEU A 40 2.13 4.50 -6.79
CA LEU A 40 3.34 5.29 -6.68
C LEU A 40 4.13 4.81 -5.47
N VAL A 41 5.42 4.64 -5.66
CA VAL A 41 6.38 4.20 -4.65
C VAL A 41 7.49 5.23 -4.62
N GLU A 42 7.59 5.97 -3.52
CA GLU A 42 8.65 6.95 -3.29
C GLU A 42 9.54 6.48 -2.15
N GLY A 43 10.83 6.29 -2.40
CA GLY A 43 11.81 5.87 -1.40
C GLY A 43 12.61 4.66 -1.82
N VAL A 44 13.01 3.82 -0.85
CA VAL A 44 13.96 2.73 -1.10
C VAL A 44 13.25 1.46 -1.62
N PHE A 45 13.15 1.38 -2.94
CA PHE A 45 12.53 0.30 -3.72
C PHE A 45 13.61 -0.59 -4.36
N GLU A 46 13.50 -1.91 -4.23
CA GLU A 46 14.44 -2.87 -4.85
C GLU A 46 13.97 -3.28 -6.25
N GLY A 47 12.68 -3.62 -6.37
CA GLY A 47 12.12 -4.16 -7.60
C GLY A 47 10.67 -4.58 -7.43
N TYR A 48 10.07 -5.07 -8.51
CA TYR A 48 8.75 -5.69 -8.47
C TYR A 48 8.79 -7.06 -9.17
N ARG A 49 7.92 -7.96 -8.74
CA ARG A 49 7.75 -9.30 -9.30
C ARG A 49 6.30 -9.55 -9.63
N GLU A 50 6.06 -10.22 -10.75
CA GLU A 50 4.73 -10.59 -11.19
C GLU A 50 4.51 -12.10 -10.98
N TYR A 51 3.41 -12.45 -10.32
CA TYR A 51 2.95 -13.82 -10.21
C TYR A 51 1.60 -13.95 -10.89
N THR A 52 1.51 -14.81 -11.89
CA THR A 52 0.22 -15.15 -12.52
C THR A 52 -0.31 -16.42 -11.88
N THR A 53 -1.59 -16.44 -11.49
CA THR A 53 -2.21 -17.63 -10.90
C THR A 53 -2.12 -18.82 -11.86
N PRO A 54 -2.11 -20.08 -11.39
CA PRO A 54 -1.97 -21.25 -12.26
C PRO A 54 -3.02 -21.35 -13.37
N ARG A 55 -4.22 -20.79 -13.14
CA ARG A 55 -5.29 -20.73 -14.15
C ARG A 55 -5.13 -19.59 -15.17
N GLY A 56 -4.16 -18.69 -14.99
CA GLY A 56 -3.91 -17.55 -15.87
C GLY A 56 -4.90 -16.39 -15.70
N GLU A 57 -5.85 -16.52 -14.78
CA GLU A 57 -6.99 -15.59 -14.65
C GLU A 57 -6.65 -14.31 -13.90
N ARG A 58 -5.68 -14.35 -12.98
CA ARG A 58 -5.33 -13.21 -12.12
C ARG A 58 -3.82 -13.04 -12.01
N LYS A 59 -3.40 -11.83 -11.68
CA LYS A 59 -2.00 -11.49 -11.42
C LYS A 59 -1.87 -10.89 -10.02
N THR A 60 -0.80 -11.25 -9.33
CA THR A 60 -0.36 -10.57 -8.12
C THR A 60 0.95 -9.87 -8.44
N ILE A 61 1.05 -8.61 -8.04
CA ILE A 61 2.26 -7.79 -8.22
C ILE A 61 2.86 -7.60 -6.84
N TYR A 62 4.06 -8.09 -6.64
CA TYR A 62 4.83 -7.88 -5.44
C TYR A 62 5.79 -6.72 -5.66
N ILE A 63 5.84 -5.78 -4.74
CA ILE A 63 6.72 -4.62 -4.70
C ILE A 63 7.64 -4.87 -3.51
N ASP A 64 8.88 -5.25 -3.78
CA ASP A 64 9.84 -5.61 -2.74
C ASP A 64 10.55 -4.33 -2.27
N PHE A 65 10.53 -4.08 -0.96
CA PHE A 65 11.22 -2.93 -0.37
C PHE A 65 12.67 -3.30 -0.09
N ALA A 66 13.59 -2.39 -0.42
CA ALA A 66 15.02 -2.63 -0.16
C ALA A 66 15.36 -2.63 1.34
N PHE A 67 14.51 -2.00 2.17
CA PHE A 67 14.55 -2.09 3.62
C PHE A 67 13.14 -2.18 4.18
N PRO A 68 12.94 -2.79 5.36
CA PRO A 68 11.62 -2.80 5.99
C PRO A 68 11.05 -1.39 6.15
N ALA A 69 9.78 -1.21 5.83
CA ALA A 69 9.02 0.02 6.02
C ALA A 69 8.99 0.35 7.51
N ARG A 70 9.62 1.47 7.89
CA ARG A 70 9.75 1.90 9.29
C ARG A 70 8.68 2.91 9.63
N GLY A 71 7.98 2.70 10.75
CA GLY A 71 6.96 3.65 11.21
C GLY A 71 7.55 5.04 11.42
N VAL A 72 6.75 6.08 11.20
CA VAL A 72 7.08 7.45 11.62
C VAL A 72 6.96 7.57 13.15
N ALA A 73 7.72 8.49 13.74
CA ALA A 73 7.76 8.65 15.19
C ALA A 73 6.44 9.19 15.76
N GLU A 74 5.84 10.17 15.09
CA GLU A 74 4.62 10.82 15.55
C GLU A 74 3.40 10.41 14.71
N PRO A 75 2.30 9.97 15.35
CA PRO A 75 1.07 9.68 14.64
C PRO A 75 0.40 10.97 14.15
N ARG A 76 -0.47 10.83 13.15
CA ARG A 76 -1.39 11.87 12.71
C ARG A 76 -2.82 11.35 12.69
N GLY A 77 -3.76 12.15 13.20
CA GLY A 77 -5.18 11.78 13.27
C GLY A 77 -5.46 10.67 14.29
N ALA A 78 -6.53 9.91 14.07
CA ALA A 78 -6.92 8.80 14.96
C ALA A 78 -5.89 7.66 14.90
N VAL A 79 -5.62 7.01 16.03
CA VAL A 79 -4.63 5.93 16.14
C VAL A 79 -5.29 4.59 16.40
N TYR A 80 -4.92 3.58 15.62
CA TYR A 80 -5.40 2.20 15.74
C TYR A 80 -4.23 1.26 16.06
N SER A 81 -4.33 0.48 17.15
CA SER A 81 -3.25 -0.39 17.64
C SER A 81 -3.51 -1.90 17.50
N GLY A 82 -4.77 -2.31 17.34
CA GLY A 82 -5.18 -3.71 17.15
C GLY A 82 -5.84 -3.93 15.79
N ARG A 83 -6.71 -4.95 15.68
CA ARG A 83 -7.52 -5.14 14.47
C ARG A 83 -8.48 -3.96 14.29
N ALA A 84 -8.48 -3.35 13.11
CA ALA A 84 -9.35 -2.22 12.81
C ALA A 84 -9.76 -2.20 11.34
N ASP A 85 -11.05 -1.94 11.09
CA ASP A 85 -11.56 -1.64 9.76
C ASP A 85 -11.90 -0.14 9.70
N VAL A 86 -11.26 0.58 8.79
CA VAL A 86 -11.24 2.04 8.75
C VAL A 86 -11.59 2.54 7.35
N PRO A 87 -12.72 3.23 7.16
CA PRO A 87 -13.01 3.89 5.90
C PRO A 87 -12.17 5.16 5.75
N LEU A 88 -11.46 5.29 4.63
CA LEU A 88 -10.56 6.40 4.33
C LEU A 88 -10.78 6.91 2.90
N GLY A 89 -11.49 8.03 2.76
CA GLY A 89 -11.92 8.51 1.45
C GLY A 89 -12.89 7.50 0.80
N GLY A 90 -12.62 7.12 -0.45
CA GLY A 90 -13.35 6.05 -1.16
C GLY A 90 -12.85 4.63 -0.84
N TYR A 91 -11.80 4.49 -0.03
CA TYR A 91 -11.16 3.20 0.26
C TYR A 91 -11.61 2.65 1.60
N GLY A 92 -11.64 1.32 1.72
CA GLY A 92 -11.66 0.61 3.00
C GLY A 92 -10.26 0.14 3.36
N LEU A 93 -9.81 0.37 4.59
CA LEU A 93 -8.56 -0.17 5.09
C LEU A 93 -8.86 -1.18 6.20
N SER A 94 -8.20 -2.32 6.19
CA SER A 94 -8.18 -3.26 7.31
C SER A 94 -6.76 -3.35 7.84
N TYR A 95 -6.58 -3.08 9.12
CA TYR A 95 -5.29 -3.15 9.80
C TYR A 95 -5.28 -4.36 10.75
N THR A 96 -4.19 -5.12 10.72
CA THR A 96 -3.95 -6.24 11.63
C THR A 96 -2.54 -6.16 12.18
N SER A 97 -2.43 -6.05 13.51
CA SER A 97 -1.17 -6.18 14.24
C SER A 97 -0.96 -7.64 14.66
N LEU A 98 0.19 -8.20 14.33
CA LEU A 98 0.70 -9.46 14.85
C LEU A 98 1.99 -9.16 15.63
N GLU A 99 1.82 -8.56 16.81
CA GLU A 99 2.93 -8.18 17.67
C GLU A 99 3.83 -9.38 18.01
N PRO A 100 5.16 -9.19 18.12
CA PRO A 100 5.87 -7.90 18.08
C PRO A 100 6.43 -7.49 16.71
N SER A 101 6.43 -8.38 15.71
CA SER A 101 7.28 -8.22 14.52
C SER A 101 6.53 -7.98 13.21
N SER A 102 5.22 -8.14 13.19
CA SER A 102 4.46 -8.13 11.94
C SER A 102 3.22 -7.25 12.05
N ALA A 103 2.96 -6.50 11.00
CA ALA A 103 1.79 -5.64 10.88
C ALA A 103 1.37 -5.64 9.41
N TYR A 104 0.07 -5.63 9.16
CA TYR A 104 -0.47 -5.66 7.80
C TYR A 104 -1.54 -4.59 7.66
N ILE A 105 -1.45 -3.82 6.58
CA ILE A 105 -2.53 -2.93 6.13
C ILE A 105 -3.04 -3.48 4.81
N THR A 106 -4.29 -3.88 4.78
CA THR A 106 -4.99 -4.26 3.55
C THR A 106 -5.85 -3.10 3.08
N LEU A 107 -5.68 -2.69 1.83
CA LEU A 107 -6.46 -1.64 1.17
C LEU A 107 -7.47 -2.28 0.21
N TYR A 108 -8.72 -1.87 0.34
CA TYR A 108 -9.83 -2.24 -0.53
C TYR A 108 -10.23 -0.99 -1.33
N PRO A 109 -9.97 -0.95 -2.64
CA PRO A 109 -10.30 0.20 -3.46
C PRO A 109 -11.81 0.32 -3.72
N PRO A 110 -12.30 1.50 -4.09
CA PRO A 110 -13.66 1.68 -4.58
C PRO A 110 -13.86 1.00 -5.95
N PRO A 111 -15.12 0.85 -6.42
CA PRO A 111 -15.41 0.37 -7.77
C PRO A 111 -14.66 1.15 -8.86
N GLY A 112 -14.16 0.43 -9.86
CA GLY A 112 -13.41 1.00 -10.99
C GLY A 112 -11.89 0.85 -10.90
N ALA A 113 -11.37 0.38 -9.76
CA ALA A 113 -9.96 -0.01 -9.65
C ALA A 113 -9.64 -1.29 -10.45
N LEU A 114 -8.38 -1.44 -10.85
CA LEU A 114 -7.90 -2.60 -11.61
C LEU A 114 -7.29 -3.69 -10.71
N TYR A 115 -7.53 -3.60 -9.41
CA TYR A 115 -7.14 -4.57 -8.39
C TYR A 115 -8.27 -4.76 -7.37
N ASP A 116 -8.38 -5.97 -6.85
CA ASP A 116 -9.39 -6.37 -5.87
C ASP A 116 -9.02 -5.81 -4.49
N TYR A 117 -7.74 -5.87 -4.12
CA TYR A 117 -7.17 -5.32 -2.91
C TYR A 117 -5.64 -5.25 -3.01
N ALA A 118 -5.01 -4.52 -2.09
CA ALA A 118 -3.57 -4.52 -1.90
C ALA A 118 -3.23 -4.78 -0.43
N THR A 119 -2.12 -5.44 -0.14
CA THR A 119 -1.63 -5.67 1.23
C THR A 119 -0.24 -5.08 1.37
N VAL A 120 -0.01 -4.34 2.45
CA VAL A 120 1.30 -3.80 2.81
C VAL A 120 1.77 -4.46 4.10
N SER A 121 2.96 -5.04 4.07
CA SER A 121 3.69 -5.58 5.22
C SER A 121 4.97 -4.75 5.44
N PRO A 122 5.78 -5.03 6.47
CA PRO A 122 7.07 -4.38 6.64
C PRO A 122 7.98 -4.52 5.43
N ASP A 123 7.97 -5.65 4.73
CA ASP A 123 9.00 -5.96 3.73
C ASP A 123 8.52 -5.77 2.28
N LEU A 124 7.21 -5.76 2.03
CA LEU A 124 6.68 -5.63 0.69
C LEU A 124 5.26 -5.06 0.66
N ALA A 125 4.86 -4.62 -0.53
CA ALA A 125 3.45 -4.47 -0.88
C ALA A 125 3.06 -5.51 -1.93
N ALA A 126 1.87 -6.08 -1.84
CA ALA A 126 1.31 -6.97 -2.85
C ALA A 126 -0.03 -6.43 -3.36
N ILE A 127 -0.19 -6.37 -4.68
CA ILE A 127 -1.39 -5.88 -5.36
C ILE A 127 -2.05 -7.06 -6.07
N PHE A 128 -3.31 -7.34 -5.75
CA PHE A 128 -4.05 -8.48 -6.30
C PHE A 128 -4.99 -7.98 -7.40
N THR A 129 -4.63 -8.19 -8.67
CA THR A 129 -5.30 -7.54 -9.80
C THR A 129 -6.67 -8.13 -10.11
N VAL A 130 -7.56 -7.30 -10.67
CA VAL A 130 -8.80 -7.75 -11.32
C VAL A 130 -8.42 -8.35 -12.67
N GLY A 131 -8.51 -9.67 -12.80
CA GLY A 131 -8.19 -10.35 -14.05
C GLY A 131 -6.69 -10.33 -14.39
N ARG A 132 -6.36 -10.64 -15.64
CA ARG A 132 -4.99 -10.60 -16.16
C ARG A 132 -4.66 -9.18 -16.65
N ARG A 133 -4.01 -8.38 -15.79
CA ARG A 133 -3.57 -7.02 -16.14
C ARG A 133 -2.18 -6.99 -16.73
N GLN A 134 -1.94 -6.10 -17.68
CA GLN A 134 -0.59 -5.70 -18.05
C GLN A 134 -0.06 -4.74 -16.98
N VAL A 135 1.25 -4.81 -16.73
CA VAL A 135 1.90 -4.02 -15.68
C VAL A 135 3.08 -3.32 -16.32
N TYR A 136 3.13 -2.00 -16.14
CA TYR A 136 4.22 -1.17 -16.61
C TYR A 136 4.88 -0.51 -15.41
N MET A 137 6.20 -0.36 -15.47
CA MET A 137 6.96 0.39 -14.48
C MET A 137 7.59 1.60 -15.16
N MET A 138 7.33 2.78 -14.61
CA MET A 138 7.95 4.02 -15.03
C MET A 138 8.73 4.60 -13.86
N ARG A 139 10.03 4.84 -14.07
CA ARG A 139 10.83 5.61 -13.10
C ARG A 139 10.60 7.09 -13.37
N GLU A 140 10.17 7.80 -12.35
CA GLU A 140 9.99 9.26 -12.38
C GLU A 140 11.25 9.97 -11.87
N GLU A 141 11.21 11.30 -11.76
CA GLU A 141 12.31 12.07 -11.17
C GLU A 141 12.61 11.63 -9.74
N GLY A 142 13.89 11.60 -9.37
CA GLY A 142 14.34 11.22 -8.04
C GLY A 142 14.19 9.73 -7.72
N SER A 143 13.62 9.42 -6.55
CA SER A 143 13.44 8.06 -6.02
C SER A 143 12.01 7.54 -6.17
N THR A 144 11.25 8.08 -7.13
CA THR A 144 9.85 7.73 -7.36
C THR A 144 9.71 6.74 -8.49
N VAL A 145 8.93 5.69 -8.26
CA VAL A 145 8.58 4.67 -9.24
C VAL A 145 7.06 4.57 -9.30
N ARG A 146 6.52 4.58 -10.51
CA ARG A 146 5.10 4.38 -10.78
C ARG A 146 4.90 2.99 -11.38
N ILE A 147 4.04 2.19 -10.74
CA ILE A 147 3.59 0.90 -11.23
C ILE A 147 2.18 1.09 -11.77
N ILE A 148 1.99 0.89 -13.08
CA ILE A 148 0.74 1.16 -13.80
C ILE A 148 0.09 -0.16 -14.20
N LEU A 149 -1.19 -0.29 -13.89
CA LEU A 149 -2.05 -1.41 -14.25
C LEU A 149 -2.87 -1.05 -15.49
N VAL A 150 -2.92 -1.97 -16.46
CA VAL A 150 -3.70 -1.83 -17.70
C VAL A 150 -4.58 -3.06 -17.91
#